data_AF-A0A956XZB6-F1
#
_entry.id   AF-A0A956XZB6-F1
#
_cell.length_a   1.000
_cell.length_b   1.000
_cell.length_c   1.000
_cell.angle_alpha   90.00
_cell.angle_beta   90.00
_cell.angle_gamma   90.00
#
_symmetry.space_group_name_H-M   'P 1'
#
loop_
_entity.id
_entity.type
_entity.pdbx_description
1 polymer ?
#
loop_
_entity_poly.entity_id
_entity_poly.type
_entity_poly.pdbx_seq_one_letter_code
_entity_poly.pdbx_strand_id
1 'polypeptide(L)'
;MPEEQTNPITTEHVANAEHLLGIDFTPEERQQMLANLENRLSNYQAIRNTPLDNSVPMALQFSVAIDDVATADVPRSYPMSAQPPVTRPDNLEDVAFYTVTQLAELVRTRQVTSIELT
;
A
#
# COMPACT_ATOMS: atom_id res chain seq x y z
N MET A 1 -2.94 41.18 10.21
CA MET A 1 -1.59 40.71 10.56
C MET A 1 -1.79 39.69 11.67
N PRO A 2 -1.44 38.40 11.49
CA PRO A 2 -1.54 37.47 12.61
C PRO A 2 -0.52 37.90 13.68
N GLU A 3 -0.97 37.91 14.93
CA GLU A 3 -0.18 38.34 16.07
C GLU A 3 1.07 37.47 16.22
N GLU A 4 2.22 38.13 16.34
CA GLU A 4 3.50 37.49 16.58
C GLU A 4 3.50 37.01 18.04
N GLN A 5 2.96 35.82 18.27
CA GLN A 5 3.04 35.14 19.56
C GLN A 5 4.49 34.74 19.82
N THR A 6 5.26 35.67 20.38
CA THR A 6 6.60 35.42 20.92
C THR A 6 6.44 34.72 22.25
N ASN A 7 6.03 33.45 22.24
CA ASN A 7 6.06 32.63 23.44
C ASN A 7 7.49 32.05 23.56
N PRO A 8 8.37 32.62 24.40
CA PRO A 8 9.78 32.21 24.46
C PRO A 8 9.89 30.76 24.92
N ILE A 9 10.93 30.06 24.45
CA ILE A 9 11.16 28.69 24.89
C ILE A 9 11.72 28.71 26.30
N THR A 10 11.07 28.00 27.23
CA THR A 10 11.48 27.89 28.63
C THR A 10 12.04 26.51 28.93
N THR A 11 12.75 26.38 30.06
CA THR A 11 13.24 25.08 30.55
C THR A 11 12.11 24.12 30.90
N GLU A 12 10.92 24.63 31.22
CA GLU A 12 9.71 23.83 31.45
C GLU A 12 9.24 23.15 30.15
N HIS A 13 9.33 23.82 28.99
CA HIS A 13 9.04 23.18 27.71
C HIS A 13 9.98 21.99 27.45
N VAL A 14 11.25 22.12 27.81
CA VAL A 14 12.24 21.04 27.69
C VAL A 14 11.91 19.89 28.64
N ALA A 15 11.58 20.19 29.89
CA ALA A 15 11.19 19.20 30.90
C ALA A 15 9.92 18.43 30.52
N ASN A 16 8.97 19.08 29.85
CA ASN A 16 7.78 18.40 29.34
C ASN A 16 8.10 17.49 28.15
N ALA A 17 9.01 17.93 27.26
CA ALA A 17 9.39 17.17 26.07
C ALA A 17 10.27 15.95 26.38
N GLU A 18 11.20 16.07 27.33
CA GLU A 18 12.12 14.98 27.70
C GLU A 18 11.33 13.76 28.24
N HIS A 19 10.27 14.00 29.02
CA HIS A 19 9.36 12.96 29.51
C HIS A 19 8.66 12.21 28.37
N LEU A 20 8.24 12.91 27.31
CA LEU A 20 7.63 12.28 26.13
C LEU A 20 8.64 11.45 25.32
N LEU A 21 9.91 11.88 25.33
CA LEU A 21 10.99 11.22 24.60
C LEU A 21 11.64 10.08 25.41
N GLY A 22 11.33 9.95 26.70
CA GLY A 22 11.92 8.94 27.58
C GLY A 22 13.40 9.20 27.88
N ILE A 23 13.79 10.47 27.96
CA ILE A 23 15.16 10.91 28.27
C ILE A 23 15.14 11.90 29.43
N ASP A 24 16.23 12.00 30.18
CA ASP A 24 16.37 12.89 31.34
C ASP A 24 17.52 13.87 31.14
N PHE A 25 17.29 15.14 31.48
CA PHE A 25 18.32 16.17 31.52
C PHE A 25 18.40 16.83 32.90
N THR A 26 19.61 17.24 33.26
CA THR A 26 19.85 18.12 34.41
C THR A 26 19.32 19.54 34.15
N PRO A 27 19.00 20.32 35.19
CA PRO A 27 18.59 21.71 35.03
C PRO A 27 19.59 22.56 34.22
N GLU A 28 20.88 22.31 34.40
CA GLU A 28 21.96 22.99 33.67
C GLU A 28 21.95 22.63 32.18
N GLU A 29 21.77 21.36 31.84
CA GLU A 29 21.65 20.90 30.44
C GLU A 29 20.41 21.50 29.77
N ARG A 30 19.28 21.58 30.48
CA ARG A 30 18.07 22.25 29.98
C ARG A 30 18.32 23.72 29.66
N GLN A 31 19.03 24.42 30.53
CA GLN A 31 19.38 25.82 30.33
C GLN A 31 20.30 26.01 29.11
N GLN A 32 21.29 25.12 28.93
CA GLN A 32 22.20 25.16 27.79
C GLN A 32 21.50 24.94 26.44
N MET A 33 20.38 24.22 26.42
CA MET A 33 19.63 23.95 25.19
C MET A 33 18.82 25.16 24.68
N LEU A 34 18.42 26.09 25.55
CA LEU A 34 17.46 27.15 25.20
C LEU A 34 17.87 27.96 23.96
N ALA A 35 19.10 28.44 23.92
CA ALA A 35 19.60 29.25 22.79
C ALA A 35 19.56 28.48 21.45
N ASN A 36 19.85 27.17 21.47
CA ASN A 36 19.77 26.34 20.27
C ASN A 36 18.32 26.07 19.85
N LEU A 37 17.42 25.88 20.82
CA LEU A 37 16.01 25.65 20.55
C LEU A 37 15.32 26.89 19.97
N GLU A 38 15.66 28.09 20.46
CA GLU A 38 15.18 29.36 19.89
C GLU A 38 15.60 29.52 18.43
N ASN A 39 16.88 29.29 18.13
CA ASN A 39 17.38 29.32 16.75
C ASN A 39 16.67 28.29 15.85
N ARG A 40 16.42 27.07 16.36
CA ARG A 40 15.66 26.06 15.62
C ARG A 40 14.21 26.48 15.37
N LEU A 41 13.55 27.08 16.35
CA LEU A 41 12.19 27.59 16.19
C LEU A 41 12.10 28.63 15.08
N SER A 42 13.04 29.58 15.05
CA SER A 42 13.15 30.59 13.98
C SER A 42 13.32 29.93 12.60
N ASN A 43 14.22 28.94 12.49
CA ASN A 43 14.39 28.19 11.25
C ASN A 43 13.11 27.46 10.82
N TYR A 44 12.37 26.86 11.75
CA TYR A 44 11.09 26.21 11.43
C TYR A 44 10.02 27.21 11.00
N GLN A 45 9.98 28.41 11.59
CA GLN A 45 9.07 29.47 11.15
C GLN A 45 9.40 29.92 9.73
N ALA A 46 10.68 30.08 9.39
CA ALA A 46 11.11 30.40 8.03
C ALA A 46 10.68 29.31 7.02
N ILE A 47 10.82 28.03 7.37
CA ILE A 47 10.35 26.90 6.54
C ILE A 47 8.83 26.95 6.37
N ARG A 48 8.06 27.15 7.45
CA ARG A 48 6.58 27.22 7.42
C ARG A 48 6.05 28.41 6.62
N ASN A 49 6.80 29.50 6.55
CA ASN A 49 6.47 30.68 5.75
C ASN A 49 6.77 30.49 4.25
N THR A 50 7.47 29.42 3.88
CA THR A 50 7.72 29.10 2.48
C THR A 50 6.49 28.41 1.89
N PRO A 51 5.86 28.95 0.82
CA PRO A 51 4.68 28.34 0.23
C PRO A 51 5.05 27.00 -0.44
N LEU A 52 4.36 25.93 -0.04
CA LEU A 52 4.52 24.58 -0.60
C LEU A 52 3.14 24.06 -1.01
N ASP A 53 2.96 23.86 -2.32
CA ASP A 53 1.72 23.27 -2.85
C ASP A 53 1.67 21.77 -2.52
N ASN A 54 0.48 21.24 -2.21
CA ASN A 54 0.28 19.82 -1.92
C ASN A 54 0.61 18.89 -3.11
N SER A 55 0.70 19.45 -4.32
CA SER A 55 1.17 18.76 -5.53
C SER A 55 2.69 18.56 -5.58
N VAL A 56 3.47 19.27 -4.75
CA VAL A 56 4.93 19.12 -4.72
C VAL A 56 5.27 17.80 -4.04
N PRO A 57 5.95 16.86 -4.74
CA PRO A 57 6.33 15.59 -4.15
C PRO A 57 7.39 15.77 -3.06
N MET A 58 7.50 14.79 -2.17
CA MET A 58 8.59 14.75 -1.19
C MET A 58 9.95 14.71 -1.90
N ALA A 59 10.96 15.36 -1.32
CA ALA A 59 12.34 15.31 -1.81
C ALA A 59 12.94 13.90 -1.75
N LEU A 60 12.42 13.05 -0.86
CA LEU A 60 12.77 11.64 -0.75
C LEU A 60 11.72 10.81 -1.47
N GLN A 61 12.10 10.25 -2.62
CA GLN A 61 11.29 9.28 -3.35
C GLN A 61 11.74 7.88 -2.98
N PHE A 62 10.80 7.05 -2.51
CA PHE A 62 11.04 5.63 -2.36
C PHE A 62 10.92 4.94 -3.72
N SER A 63 11.99 4.29 -4.15
CA SER A 63 12.01 3.46 -5.35
C SER A 63 12.41 2.04 -4.95
N VAL A 64 11.55 1.07 -5.26
CA VAL A 64 11.91 -0.34 -5.14
C VAL A 64 12.64 -0.70 -6.43
N ALA A 65 13.90 -1.10 -6.32
CA ALA A 65 14.57 -1.80 -7.41
C ALA A 65 13.90 -3.18 -7.53
N ILE A 66 12.87 -3.24 -8.37
CA ILE A 66 12.49 -4.50 -9.00
C ILE A 66 13.61 -4.74 -10.01
N ASP A 67 14.48 -5.72 -9.73
CA ASP A 67 15.33 -6.27 -10.78
C ASP A 67 14.44 -6.48 -11.97
N ASP A 68 14.83 -5.91 -13.11
CA ASP A 68 14.11 -5.98 -14.37
C ASP A 68 13.68 -7.43 -14.55
N VAL A 69 12.43 -7.73 -14.15
CA VAL A 69 11.77 -8.95 -14.56
C VAL A 69 11.47 -8.62 -16.00
N ALA A 70 12.52 -8.69 -16.83
CA ALA A 70 12.43 -9.06 -18.21
C ALA A 70 11.41 -10.17 -18.15
N THR A 71 10.18 -9.83 -18.54
CA THR A 71 9.03 -10.72 -18.45
C THR A 71 9.54 -11.94 -19.16
N ALA A 72 9.95 -12.95 -18.40
CA ALA A 72 10.57 -14.10 -18.99
C ALA A 72 9.51 -14.54 -19.97
N ASP A 73 9.90 -14.59 -21.25
CA ASP A 73 9.02 -15.05 -22.32
C ASP A 73 8.87 -16.55 -22.12
N VAL A 74 8.29 -16.90 -20.97
CA VAL A 74 7.94 -18.24 -20.58
C VAL A 74 6.76 -18.51 -21.47
N PRO A 75 6.88 -19.45 -22.42
CA PRO A 75 5.73 -19.85 -23.20
C PRO A 75 4.64 -20.25 -22.21
N ARG A 76 3.55 -19.49 -22.17
CA ARG A 76 2.37 -19.78 -21.34
C ARG A 76 1.58 -20.97 -21.91
N SER A 77 2.29 -22.02 -22.30
CA SER A 77 1.68 -23.28 -22.70
C SER A 77 1.38 -24.06 -21.43
N TYR A 78 0.17 -23.88 -20.91
CA TYR A 78 -0.37 -24.79 -19.92
C TYR A 78 -0.75 -26.09 -20.66
N PRO A 79 -0.25 -27.27 -20.24
CA PRO A 79 -0.71 -28.51 -20.83
C PRO A 79 -2.21 -28.67 -20.51
N MET A 80 -3.05 -28.57 -21.54
CA MET A 80 -4.49 -28.84 -21.41
C MET A 80 -4.69 -30.29 -20.97
N SER A 81 -5.58 -30.52 -20.01
CA SER A 81 -5.98 -31.86 -19.63
C SER A 81 -6.69 -32.56 -20.79
N ALA A 82 -6.51 -33.89 -20.88
CA ALA A 82 -7.22 -34.69 -21.86
C ALA A 82 -8.74 -34.56 -21.64
N GLN A 83 -9.47 -34.36 -22.74
CA GLN A 83 -10.93 -34.24 -22.67
C GLN A 83 -11.53 -35.64 -22.45
N PRO A 84 -12.40 -35.81 -21.45
CA PRO A 84 -13.03 -37.10 -21.19
C PRO A 84 -14.01 -37.43 -22.33
N PRO A 85 -14.05 -38.68 -22.85
CA PRO A 85 -15.07 -39.06 -23.80
C PRO A 85 -16.43 -39.10 -23.08
N VAL A 86 -17.32 -38.17 -23.43
CA VAL A 86 -18.67 -38.07 -22.84
C VAL A 86 -19.73 -37.90 -23.93
N THR A 87 -20.86 -38.58 -23.72
CA THR A 87 -22.03 -38.51 -24.58
C THR A 87 -23.22 -37.93 -23.82
N ARG A 88 -24.16 -37.28 -24.54
CA ARG A 88 -25.40 -36.80 -23.93
C ARG A 88 -26.17 -37.98 -23.28
N PRO A 89 -26.51 -37.91 -21.98
CA PRO A 89 -27.36 -38.91 -21.35
C PRO A 89 -28.81 -38.80 -21.82
N ASP A 90 -29.56 -39.88 -21.68
CA ASP A 90 -31.00 -39.91 -22.04
C ASP A 90 -31.82 -38.97 -21.13
N ASN A 91 -31.47 -38.91 -19.84
CA ASN A 91 -32.00 -37.93 -18.90
C ASN A 91 -30.95 -36.84 -18.67
N LEU A 92 -31.30 -35.59 -19.00
CA LEU A 92 -30.36 -34.48 -18.88
C LEU A 92 -30.01 -34.15 -17.43
N GLU A 93 -30.88 -34.44 -16.45
CA GLU A 93 -30.61 -34.18 -15.03
C GLU A 93 -29.40 -34.96 -14.48
N ASP A 94 -29.02 -36.05 -15.15
CA ASP A 94 -27.87 -36.85 -14.74
C ASP A 94 -26.55 -36.07 -14.90
N VAL A 95 -26.52 -35.01 -15.72
CA VAL A 95 -25.34 -34.15 -15.89
C VAL A 95 -25.04 -33.29 -14.66
N ALA A 96 -25.97 -33.17 -13.69
CA ALA A 96 -25.75 -32.44 -12.43
C ALA A 96 -24.59 -33.01 -11.60
N PHE A 97 -24.22 -34.27 -11.85
CA PHE A 97 -23.11 -34.96 -11.17
C PHE A 97 -21.83 -35.02 -12.01
N TYR A 98 -21.82 -34.42 -13.21
CA TYR A 98 -20.65 -34.44 -14.09
C TYR A 98 -19.63 -33.39 -13.64
N THR A 99 -18.35 -33.66 -13.91
CA THR A 99 -17.30 -32.68 -13.67
C THR A 99 -17.41 -31.52 -14.66
N VAL A 100 -16.82 -30.38 -14.30
CA VAL A 100 -16.77 -29.21 -15.19
C VAL A 100 -16.11 -29.54 -16.54
N THR A 101 -15.10 -30.43 -16.57
CA THR A 101 -14.46 -30.86 -17.82
C THR A 101 -15.38 -31.71 -18.70
N GLN A 102 -16.23 -32.55 -18.11
CA GLN A 102 -17.23 -33.33 -18.84
C GLN A 102 -18.34 -32.42 -19.40
N LEU A 103 -18.82 -31.45 -18.59
CA LEU A 103 -19.81 -30.47 -19.04
C LEU A 103 -19.27 -29.58 -20.18
N ALA A 104 -18.02 -29.12 -20.04
CA ALA A 104 -17.35 -28.34 -21.08
C ALA A 104 -17.23 -29.12 -22.40
N GLU A 105 -16.92 -30.42 -22.34
CA GLU A 105 -16.83 -31.28 -23.51
C GLU A 105 -18.19 -31.49 -24.19
N LEU A 106 -19.27 -31.66 -23.43
CA LEU A 106 -20.64 -31.74 -23.95
C LEU A 106 -21.06 -30.46 -24.70
N VAL A 107 -20.72 -29.28 -24.17
CA VAL A 107 -20.97 -28.00 -24.84
C VAL A 107 -20.07 -27.82 -26.07
N ARG A 108 -18.77 -28.15 -25.95
CA ARG A 108 -17.79 -28.04 -27.05
C ARG A 108 -18.16 -28.92 -28.25
N THR A 109 -18.64 -30.14 -27.98
CA THR A 109 -19.11 -31.09 -29.00
C THR A 109 -20.54 -30.82 -29.47
N ARG A 110 -21.20 -29.78 -28.93
CA ARG A 110 -22.58 -29.38 -29.23
C ARG A 110 -23.63 -30.46 -28.96
N GLN A 111 -23.33 -31.35 -28.03
CA GLN A 111 -24.29 -32.34 -27.56
C GLN A 111 -25.34 -31.70 -26.64
N VAL A 112 -24.99 -30.60 -26.00
CA VAL A 112 -25.85 -29.83 -25.08
C VAL A 112 -25.55 -28.34 -25.25
N THR A 113 -26.56 -27.49 -25.06
CA THR A 113 -26.41 -26.02 -25.09
C THR A 113 -26.32 -25.43 -23.68
N SER A 114 -25.74 -24.24 -23.52
CA SER A 114 -25.69 -23.58 -22.22
C SER A 114 -27.08 -23.30 -21.62
N ILE A 115 -28.09 -23.10 -22.47
CA ILE A 115 -29.48 -22.87 -22.04
C ILE A 115 -30.08 -24.14 -21.43
N GLU A 116 -29.73 -25.31 -21.96
CA GLU A 116 -30.18 -26.59 -21.41
C GLU A 116 -29.51 -26.93 -20.07
N LEU A 117 -28.43 -26.22 -19.68
CA LEU A 117 -27.70 -26.43 -18.43
C LEU A 117 -28.09 -25.44 -17.31
N THR A 118 -29.03 -24.52 -17.57
CA THR A 118 -29.47 -23.46 -16.63
C THR A 118 -30.97 -23.46 -16.48
#